data_AF-A0A6I4IP94-F1
#
_entry.id   AF-A0A6I4IP94-F1
#
_cell.length_a   1.000
_cell.length_b   1.000
_cell.length_c   1.000
_cell.angle_alpha   90.00
_cell.angle_beta   90.00
_cell.angle_gamma   90.00
#
_symmetry.space_group_name_H-M   'P 1'
#
loop_
_entity.id
_entity.type
_entity.pdbx_description
1 polymer ?
#
loop_
_entity_poly.entity_id
_entity_poly.type
_entity_poly.pdbx_seq_one_letter_code
_entity_poly.pdbx_strand_id
1 'polypeptide(L)'
;MKLDILTQNLVENAANLIDQEGIPKDHVWSQHYFIVNEKEYPFKYLAYRALRIIGRTDIKFESNDPYRNYFKEALGYKMTYYEGGYNFFTLEELQYYNSVFNKPYRKDEPAHQVYPNKLYPLIAKVNYWAAQVATDGYKLKKDSNWLTAFSANIAPYMWPRVFKEEDKDIFFNVEVNAPNQFIGYKLDGYIKTKKELNDEQKGILWDFKNEIDWQWIKIKFSDVPNYTWERLIAETKAYIKAYDQHYDHLRKRLYKEKRLARITWNTNGWIKPSGRAGKALSKSHENDHGFGHEEWLFDTDQIIEKLKYGFLEPIHKFKSKYTGKVFDLSLFTRNSLNVTQYWVTTLKNVEVISPEEAAAVLQDYRDNGWFDQMKQDLKAVDLDGTMLDQWVKTDPTALINIKFNAAQLTDLPLQLIEVDNPDDIPADHYVLYHVDEKLTGKYEAKIKQPFSFGSGSMEADLKKRGKRKSYTTEREMEFRHNDLQEKLLLFLQDQYKSKEDVKRECTAYGGCRIDITRKTDTGYIFYEIKTYNNLLTSIRLGIGQLLEYNLFPQAQQAEQMILVSDQAATQEIRDYILHLKSFIKLNFSYMHFDPKLCKIISEI
;
A
#
# COMPACT_ATOMS: atom_id res chain seq x y z
N MET A 1 -64.70 11.75 -10.07
CA MET A 1 -63.46 10.94 -10.16
C MET A 1 -63.36 10.05 -8.92
N LYS A 2 -62.73 8.88 -8.94
CA LYS A 2 -62.71 7.98 -7.76
C LYS A 2 -62.21 8.59 -6.43
N LEU A 3 -61.47 9.70 -6.47
CA LEU A 3 -60.92 10.39 -5.30
C LEU A 3 -61.68 11.68 -4.90
N ASP A 4 -62.75 12.05 -5.60
CA ASP A 4 -63.53 13.27 -5.29
C ASP A 4 -64.21 13.24 -3.92
N ILE A 5 -64.36 12.06 -3.34
CA ILE A 5 -64.83 11.84 -1.97
C ILE A 5 -63.81 12.24 -0.90
N LEU A 6 -62.55 12.50 -1.26
CA LEU A 6 -61.51 12.91 -0.32
C LEU A 6 -61.56 14.42 -0.09
N THR A 7 -61.46 14.82 1.18
CA THR A 7 -61.42 16.22 1.65
C THR A 7 -60.06 16.53 2.27
N GLN A 8 -59.74 17.82 2.47
CA GLN A 8 -58.50 18.26 3.13
C GLN A 8 -58.33 17.61 4.52
N ASN A 9 -59.38 17.64 5.35
CA ASN A 9 -59.38 17.00 6.67
C ASN A 9 -59.07 15.49 6.60
N LEU A 10 -59.57 14.76 5.59
CA LEU A 10 -59.25 13.35 5.43
C LEU A 10 -57.78 13.13 5.03
N VAL A 11 -57.22 14.00 4.20
CA VAL A 11 -55.81 13.95 3.79
C VAL A 11 -54.88 14.29 4.95
N GLU A 12 -55.22 15.30 5.77
CA GLU A 12 -54.47 15.65 6.98
C GLU A 12 -54.52 14.54 8.03
N ASN A 13 -55.69 13.94 8.28
CA ASN A 13 -55.81 12.79 9.17
C ASN A 13 -55.00 11.58 8.65
N ALA A 14 -54.97 11.37 7.33
CA ALA A 14 -54.14 10.34 6.73
C ALA A 14 -52.64 10.61 6.94
N ALA A 15 -52.18 11.85 6.74
CA ALA A 15 -50.80 12.26 7.00
C ALA A 15 -50.40 12.01 8.46
N ASN A 16 -51.24 12.42 9.42
CA ASN A 16 -51.01 12.18 10.85
C ASN A 16 -50.88 10.69 11.20
N LEU A 17 -51.72 9.84 10.60
CA LEU A 17 -51.61 8.39 10.79
C LEU A 17 -50.34 7.82 10.17
N ILE A 18 -49.88 8.34 9.03
CA ILE A 18 -48.61 7.93 8.41
C ILE A 18 -47.43 8.32 9.31
N ASP A 19 -47.44 9.49 9.93
CA ASP A 19 -46.41 9.90 10.88
C ASP A 19 -46.33 8.95 12.09
N GLN A 20 -47.49 8.46 12.55
CA GLN A 20 -47.58 7.52 13.67
C GLN A 20 -47.16 6.10 13.29
N GLU A 21 -47.63 5.59 12.15
CA GLU A 21 -47.52 4.18 11.78
C GLU A 21 -46.38 3.86 10.79
N GLY A 22 -45.86 4.88 10.10
CA GLY A 22 -44.89 4.74 9.02
C GLY A 22 -45.50 4.32 7.68
N ILE A 23 -44.61 4.00 6.74
CA ILE A 23 -44.94 3.64 5.35
C ILE A 23 -44.54 2.18 5.10
N PRO A 24 -45.49 1.28 4.81
CA PRO A 24 -45.20 -0.11 4.47
C PRO A 24 -44.30 -0.22 3.24
N LYS A 25 -43.52 -1.31 3.19
CA LYS A 25 -42.47 -1.55 2.18
C LYS A 25 -42.94 -1.38 0.74
N ASP A 26 -44.15 -1.82 0.42
CA ASP A 26 -44.79 -1.78 -0.90
C ASP A 26 -45.31 -0.39 -1.29
N HIS A 27 -45.32 0.56 -0.36
CA HIS A 27 -45.81 1.91 -0.53
C HIS A 27 -44.73 2.99 -0.46
N VAL A 28 -43.47 2.61 -0.24
CA VAL A 28 -42.35 3.55 -0.10
C VAL A 28 -42.02 4.28 -1.41
N TRP A 29 -42.10 3.58 -2.54
CA TRP A 29 -41.78 4.16 -3.85
C TRP A 29 -42.95 5.01 -4.38
N SER A 30 -42.66 6.25 -4.76
CA SER A 30 -43.59 7.12 -5.48
C SER A 30 -42.82 8.22 -6.20
N GLN A 31 -43.12 8.50 -7.47
CA GLN A 31 -42.53 9.67 -8.15
C GLN A 31 -43.17 10.99 -7.73
N HIS A 32 -44.34 10.94 -7.09
CA HIS A 32 -45.13 12.13 -6.76
C HIS A 32 -45.39 12.15 -5.26
N TYR A 33 -44.99 13.24 -4.62
CA TYR A 33 -45.20 13.48 -3.19
C TYR A 33 -46.05 14.73 -3.01
N PHE A 34 -46.96 14.69 -2.06
CA PHE A 34 -47.75 15.86 -1.66
C PHE A 34 -47.26 16.40 -0.33
N ILE A 35 -47.20 17.73 -0.23
CA ILE A 35 -46.80 18.44 0.97
C ILE A 35 -48.04 18.69 1.82
N VAL A 36 -48.10 18.07 2.99
CA VAL A 36 -49.16 18.24 4.00
C VAL A 36 -48.46 18.64 5.30
N ASN A 37 -48.84 19.76 5.91
CA ASN A 37 -48.20 20.27 7.13
C ASN A 37 -46.66 20.30 7.05
N GLU A 38 -46.14 20.85 5.95
CA GLU A 38 -44.70 20.99 5.66
C GLU A 38 -43.91 19.67 5.48
N LYS A 39 -44.58 18.51 5.48
CA LYS A 39 -43.99 17.19 5.25
C LYS A 39 -44.45 16.56 3.95
N GLU A 40 -43.58 15.75 3.35
CA GLU A 40 -43.84 15.08 2.08
C GLU A 40 -44.35 13.64 2.27
N TYR A 41 -45.45 13.31 1.58
CA TYR A 41 -46.06 11.99 1.65
C TYR A 41 -46.22 11.36 0.25
N PRO A 42 -45.93 10.05 0.07
CA PRO A 42 -46.14 9.38 -1.22
C PRO A 42 -47.61 9.45 -1.63
N PHE A 43 -47.89 10.01 -2.80
CA PHE A 43 -49.26 10.32 -3.25
C PHE A 43 -50.23 9.13 -3.12
N LYS A 44 -49.88 7.98 -3.70
CA LYS A 44 -50.79 6.82 -3.70
C LYS A 44 -51.09 6.35 -2.28
N TYR A 45 -50.07 6.29 -1.44
CA TYR A 45 -50.24 5.83 -0.06
C TYR A 45 -51.07 6.82 0.76
N LEU A 46 -50.79 8.12 0.65
CA LEU A 46 -51.58 9.19 1.28
C LEU A 46 -53.06 9.08 0.92
N ALA A 47 -53.37 8.96 -0.37
CA ALA A 47 -54.75 8.84 -0.85
C ALA A 47 -55.41 7.52 -0.40
N TYR A 48 -54.71 6.38 -0.43
CA TYR A 48 -55.24 5.11 0.10
C TYR A 48 -55.52 5.18 1.60
N ARG A 49 -54.64 5.84 2.37
CA ARG A 49 -54.85 6.06 3.80
C ARG A 49 -56.07 6.93 4.06
N ALA A 50 -56.26 8.00 3.28
CA ALA A 50 -57.44 8.86 3.37
C ALA A 50 -58.74 8.10 3.03
N LEU A 51 -58.73 7.25 2.00
CA LEU A 51 -59.87 6.39 1.64
C LEU A 51 -60.20 5.38 2.75
N ARG A 52 -59.19 4.81 3.39
CA ARG A 52 -59.36 3.84 4.47
C ARG A 52 -60.04 4.44 5.71
N ILE A 53 -59.79 5.72 6.01
CA ILE A 53 -60.43 6.44 7.13
C ILE A 53 -61.97 6.43 6.98
N ILE A 54 -62.48 6.54 5.75
CA ILE A 54 -63.91 6.49 5.44
C ILE A 54 -64.40 5.08 5.07
N GLY A 55 -63.63 4.04 5.41
CA GLY A 55 -64.00 2.64 5.20
C GLY A 55 -63.94 2.16 3.74
N ARG A 56 -63.32 2.93 2.83
CA ARG A 56 -63.18 2.55 1.41
C ARG A 56 -61.84 1.87 1.16
N THR A 57 -61.85 0.55 0.97
CA THR A 57 -60.64 -0.27 0.75
C THR A 57 -60.60 -0.92 -0.63
N ASP A 58 -61.70 -0.87 -1.36
CA ASP A 58 -61.94 -1.48 -2.68
C ASP A 58 -61.61 -0.55 -3.86
N ILE A 59 -61.46 0.75 -3.59
CA ILE A 59 -61.21 1.77 -4.62
C ILE A 59 -59.77 1.68 -5.13
N LYS A 60 -59.61 1.18 -6.36
CA LYS A 60 -58.33 1.16 -7.09
C LYS A 60 -58.19 2.35 -8.03
N PHE A 61 -57.07 3.05 -7.95
CA PHE A 61 -56.73 4.17 -8.84
C PHE A 61 -55.23 4.18 -9.22
N GLU A 62 -54.93 4.85 -10.32
CA GLU A 62 -53.57 5.04 -10.84
C GLU A 62 -53.04 6.42 -10.44
N SER A 63 -51.71 6.58 -10.39
CA SER A 63 -51.13 7.92 -10.27
C SER A 63 -51.09 8.55 -11.67
N ASN A 64 -52.20 9.16 -12.09
CA ASN A 64 -52.31 9.90 -13.35
C ASN A 64 -52.66 11.38 -13.09
N ASP A 65 -52.58 12.22 -14.14
CA ASP A 65 -52.76 13.67 -14.00
C ASP A 65 -54.12 14.05 -13.41
N PRO A 66 -55.27 13.48 -13.82
CA PRO A 66 -56.56 13.81 -13.20
C PRO A 66 -56.57 13.67 -11.66
N TYR A 67 -56.05 12.57 -11.13
CA TYR A 67 -56.03 12.35 -9.68
C TYR A 67 -55.03 13.25 -8.94
N ARG A 68 -53.89 13.56 -9.57
CA ARG A 68 -52.91 14.49 -8.99
C ARG A 68 -53.43 15.93 -9.02
N ASN A 69 -54.07 16.34 -10.12
CA ASN A 69 -54.65 17.67 -10.26
C ASN A 69 -55.79 17.88 -9.26
N TYR A 70 -56.55 16.84 -8.90
CA TYR A 70 -57.50 16.94 -7.79
C TYR A 70 -56.83 17.39 -6.49
N PHE A 71 -55.73 16.75 -6.11
CA PHE A 71 -54.99 17.11 -4.89
C PHE A 71 -54.36 18.52 -4.99
N LYS A 72 -53.87 18.90 -6.18
CA LYS A 72 -53.25 20.22 -6.41
C LYS A 72 -54.26 21.36 -6.45
N GLU A 73 -55.31 21.22 -7.25
CA GLU A 73 -56.21 22.30 -7.64
C GLU A 73 -57.45 22.35 -6.74
N ALA A 74 -58.06 21.20 -6.44
CA ALA A 74 -59.27 21.14 -5.63
C ALA A 74 -58.97 21.12 -4.13
N LEU A 75 -57.94 20.37 -3.71
CA LEU A 75 -57.52 20.32 -2.30
C LEU A 75 -56.40 21.30 -1.94
N GLY A 76 -55.78 21.97 -2.92
CA GLY A 76 -54.81 23.04 -2.69
C GLY A 76 -53.43 22.59 -2.18
N TYR A 77 -53.06 21.31 -2.29
CA TYR A 77 -51.76 20.82 -1.83
C TYR A 77 -50.66 21.02 -2.87
N LYS A 78 -49.46 21.37 -2.40
CA LYS A 78 -48.25 21.40 -3.25
C LYS A 78 -47.75 19.99 -3.51
N MET A 79 -47.13 19.79 -4.67
CA MET A 79 -46.60 18.51 -5.09
C MET A 79 -45.14 18.64 -5.51
N THR A 80 -44.32 17.68 -5.08
CA THR A 80 -42.93 17.51 -5.53
C THR A 80 -42.83 16.27 -6.42
N TYR A 81 -41.99 16.34 -7.45
CA TYR A 81 -41.68 15.21 -8.33
C TYR A 81 -40.25 14.73 -8.11
N TYR A 82 -40.09 13.42 -7.99
CA TYR A 82 -38.78 12.76 -7.88
C TYR A 82 -38.67 11.67 -8.94
N GLU A 83 -37.79 11.85 -9.91
CA GLU A 83 -37.60 10.91 -11.02
C GLU A 83 -37.34 9.48 -10.53
N GLY A 84 -36.45 9.33 -9.55
CA GLY A 84 -36.09 8.05 -8.92
C GLY A 84 -37.16 7.44 -8.00
N GLY A 85 -38.22 8.19 -7.70
CA GLY A 85 -39.34 7.75 -6.89
C GLY A 85 -39.13 7.80 -5.37
N TYR A 86 -38.14 8.55 -4.90
CA TYR A 86 -37.87 8.75 -3.48
C TYR A 86 -37.54 10.21 -3.21
N ASN A 87 -38.18 10.82 -2.22
CA ASN A 87 -37.72 12.10 -1.70
C ASN A 87 -36.38 11.95 -0.96
N PHE A 88 -35.73 13.06 -0.63
CA PHE A 88 -34.44 13.04 0.03
C PHE A 88 -34.53 12.55 1.49
N PHE A 89 -33.40 12.25 2.12
CA PHE A 89 -33.37 11.93 3.55
C PHE A 89 -33.92 13.08 4.38
N THR A 90 -34.75 12.78 5.36
CA THR A 90 -35.24 13.79 6.32
C THR A 90 -34.54 13.63 7.67
N LEU A 91 -34.37 14.75 8.38
CA LEU A 91 -33.80 14.74 9.73
C LEU A 91 -34.64 13.89 10.70
N GLU A 92 -35.97 13.93 10.56
CA GLU A 92 -36.90 13.16 11.38
C GLU A 92 -36.71 11.65 11.21
N GLU A 93 -36.61 11.14 9.97
CA GLU A 93 -36.34 9.71 9.72
C GLU A 93 -35.02 9.25 10.34
N LEU A 94 -33.99 10.08 10.24
CA LEU A 94 -32.65 9.80 10.76
C LEU A 94 -32.62 9.83 12.30
N GLN A 95 -33.27 10.82 12.93
CA GLN A 95 -33.42 10.91 14.38
C GLN A 95 -34.27 9.76 14.92
N TYR A 96 -35.34 9.38 14.22
CA TYR A 96 -36.12 8.21 14.59
C TYR A 96 -35.25 6.95 14.59
N TYR A 97 -34.47 6.72 13.53
CA TYR A 97 -33.56 5.58 13.46
C TYR A 97 -32.53 5.58 14.60
N ASN A 98 -31.93 6.73 14.90
CA ASN A 98 -31.06 6.91 16.07
C ASN A 98 -31.76 6.58 17.40
N SER A 99 -33.04 6.91 17.55
CA SER A 99 -33.79 6.63 18.77
C SER A 99 -34.13 5.15 18.98
N VAL A 100 -34.02 4.31 17.94
CA VAL A 100 -34.48 2.91 17.97
C VAL A 100 -33.40 1.85 17.69
N PHE A 101 -32.20 2.22 17.22
CA PHE A 101 -31.16 1.21 16.97
C PHE A 101 -30.84 0.39 18.23
N ASN A 102 -30.41 -0.85 18.06
CA ASN A 102 -30.15 -1.84 19.11
C ASN A 102 -31.36 -2.21 20.00
N LYS A 103 -32.53 -1.59 19.85
CA LYS A 103 -33.75 -2.07 20.52
C LYS A 103 -34.15 -3.43 19.95
N PRO A 104 -34.64 -4.36 20.79
CA PRO A 104 -35.13 -5.65 20.32
C PRO A 104 -36.39 -5.46 19.47
N TYR A 105 -36.53 -6.25 18.41
CA TYR A 105 -37.78 -6.40 17.68
C TYR A 105 -38.41 -7.76 18.00
N ARG A 106 -39.70 -7.76 18.32
CA ARG A 106 -40.51 -8.94 18.65
C ARG A 106 -41.81 -8.82 17.88
N LYS A 107 -42.16 -9.82 17.06
CA LYS A 107 -43.28 -9.75 16.12
C LYS A 107 -44.64 -9.70 16.85
N ASP A 108 -44.69 -10.33 18.01
CA ASP A 108 -45.81 -10.44 18.94
C ASP A 108 -46.03 -9.18 19.80
N GLU A 109 -45.05 -8.29 19.88
CA GLU A 109 -45.17 -7.02 20.62
C GLU A 109 -45.80 -5.94 19.73
N PRO A 110 -47.04 -5.46 20.02
CA PRO A 110 -47.74 -4.50 19.16
C PRO A 110 -46.94 -3.20 18.97
N ALA A 111 -46.25 -2.72 20.00
CA ALA A 111 -45.44 -1.51 19.92
C ALA A 111 -44.25 -1.63 18.94
N HIS A 112 -43.79 -2.85 18.65
CA HIS A 112 -42.68 -3.09 17.73
C HIS A 112 -43.12 -3.15 16.26
N GLN A 113 -44.39 -3.39 15.98
CA GLN A 113 -44.91 -3.56 14.61
C GLN A 113 -44.76 -2.29 13.74
N VAL A 114 -44.61 -1.13 14.38
CA VAL A 114 -44.38 0.16 13.72
C VAL A 114 -42.95 0.32 13.19
N TYR A 115 -41.97 -0.33 13.82
CA TYR A 115 -40.54 -0.19 13.49
C TYR A 115 -40.24 -0.43 12.00
N PRO A 116 -40.63 -1.56 11.38
CA PRO A 116 -40.34 -1.80 9.97
C PRO A 116 -40.91 -0.70 9.05
N ASN A 117 -42.15 -0.27 9.27
CA ASN A 117 -42.80 0.75 8.44
C ASN A 117 -42.13 2.13 8.55
N LYS A 118 -41.55 2.45 9.71
CA LYS A 118 -40.77 3.69 9.87
C LYS A 118 -39.35 3.59 9.34
N LEU A 119 -38.79 2.37 9.22
CA LEU A 119 -37.44 2.15 8.70
C LEU A 119 -37.39 1.90 7.19
N TYR A 120 -38.45 1.36 6.58
CA TYR A 120 -38.47 1.05 5.13
C TYR A 120 -38.20 2.25 4.23
N PRO A 121 -38.73 3.47 4.49
CA PRO A 121 -38.35 4.67 3.74
C PRO A 121 -36.84 4.90 3.72
N LEU A 122 -36.20 4.86 4.89
CA LEU A 122 -34.76 5.07 5.02
C LEU A 122 -33.94 3.99 4.31
N ILE A 123 -34.34 2.72 4.43
CA ILE A 123 -33.72 1.58 3.74
C ILE A 123 -33.84 1.72 2.22
N ALA A 124 -35.00 2.15 1.71
CA ALA A 124 -35.19 2.34 0.28
C ALA A 124 -34.32 3.49 -0.24
N LYS A 125 -34.26 4.61 0.49
CA LYS A 125 -33.43 5.79 0.15
C LYS A 125 -31.93 5.47 0.12
N VAL A 126 -31.39 4.77 1.12
CA VAL A 126 -29.96 4.41 1.12
C VAL A 126 -29.61 3.41 0.00
N ASN A 127 -30.52 2.49 -0.34
CA ASN A 127 -30.33 1.60 -1.48
C ASN A 127 -30.49 2.31 -2.82
N TYR A 128 -31.36 3.32 -2.90
CA TYR A 128 -31.48 4.19 -4.07
C TYR A 128 -30.18 4.97 -4.27
N TRP A 129 -29.66 5.61 -3.21
CA TRP A 129 -28.36 6.27 -3.24
C TRP A 129 -27.25 5.34 -3.78
N ALA A 130 -27.13 4.15 -3.20
CA ALA A 130 -26.15 3.16 -3.63
C ALA A 130 -26.32 2.74 -5.10
N ALA A 131 -27.56 2.61 -5.58
CA ALA A 131 -27.85 2.30 -6.97
C ALA A 131 -27.49 3.43 -7.93
N GLN A 132 -27.69 4.70 -7.52
CA GLN A 132 -27.35 5.85 -8.35
C GLN A 132 -25.84 6.03 -8.53
N VAL A 133 -25.04 5.58 -7.57
CA VAL A 133 -23.57 5.72 -7.59
C VAL A 133 -22.84 4.48 -8.13
N ALA A 134 -23.54 3.36 -8.31
CA ALA A 134 -23.00 2.18 -8.98
C ALA A 134 -22.89 2.43 -10.50
N THR A 135 -21.73 2.91 -10.95
CA THR A 135 -21.42 3.16 -12.37
C THR A 135 -21.04 1.88 -13.10
N ASP A 136 -20.79 1.97 -14.42
CA ASP A 136 -20.31 0.87 -15.24
C ASP A 136 -19.07 0.19 -14.62
N GLY A 137 -19.05 -1.15 -14.64
CA GLY A 137 -18.02 -1.97 -14.00
C GLY A 137 -18.29 -2.32 -12.52
N TYR A 138 -19.23 -1.65 -11.86
CA TYR A 138 -19.60 -1.92 -10.47
C TYR A 138 -20.94 -2.65 -10.33
N LYS A 139 -20.99 -3.59 -9.39
CA LYS A 139 -22.20 -4.28 -8.94
C LYS A 139 -22.65 -3.73 -7.59
N LEU A 140 -23.97 -3.66 -7.41
CA LEU A 140 -24.60 -3.26 -6.16
C LEU A 140 -25.03 -4.48 -5.34
N LYS A 141 -24.65 -4.50 -4.06
CA LYS A 141 -25.30 -5.31 -3.03
C LYS A 141 -26.09 -4.42 -2.10
N LYS A 142 -27.41 -4.45 -2.28
CA LYS A 142 -28.38 -3.77 -1.42
C LYS A 142 -28.31 -4.30 0.02
N ASP A 143 -28.63 -3.43 0.96
CA ASP A 143 -28.86 -3.82 2.35
C ASP A 143 -30.36 -3.82 2.64
N SER A 144 -30.89 -4.99 2.98
CA SER A 144 -32.31 -5.16 3.34
C SER A 144 -32.48 -5.61 4.79
N ASN A 145 -31.37 -5.77 5.52
CA ASN A 145 -31.38 -6.30 6.87
C ASN A 145 -31.38 -5.15 7.87
N TRP A 146 -32.57 -4.75 8.29
CA TRP A 146 -32.73 -3.77 9.38
C TRP A 146 -32.67 -4.41 10.77
N LEU A 147 -32.47 -5.73 10.84
CA LEU A 147 -32.26 -6.49 12.06
C LEU A 147 -30.87 -7.14 12.08
N THR A 148 -30.28 -7.24 13.28
CA THR A 148 -29.08 -8.03 13.52
C THR A 148 -29.41 -9.53 13.42
N ALA A 149 -28.50 -10.29 12.81
CA ALA A 149 -28.76 -11.70 12.50
C ALA A 149 -28.97 -12.62 13.73
N PHE A 150 -28.35 -12.28 14.87
CA PHE A 150 -28.35 -13.15 16.06
C PHE A 150 -29.28 -12.70 17.19
N SER A 151 -29.44 -11.38 17.40
CA SER A 151 -30.24 -10.84 18.51
C SER A 151 -31.62 -10.34 18.10
N ALA A 152 -31.89 -10.25 16.79
CA ALA A 152 -33.10 -9.63 16.24
C ALA A 152 -33.32 -8.22 16.83
N ASN A 153 -32.23 -7.48 17.01
CA ASN A 153 -32.26 -6.07 17.39
C ASN A 153 -32.21 -5.22 16.13
N ILE A 154 -32.74 -4.00 16.18
CA ILE A 154 -32.62 -3.06 15.07
C ILE A 154 -31.14 -2.80 14.79
N ALA A 155 -30.72 -3.03 13.55
CA ALA A 155 -29.32 -2.91 13.13
C ALA A 155 -28.83 -1.47 13.35
N PRO A 156 -27.59 -1.26 13.83
CA PRO A 156 -27.04 0.08 14.07
C PRO A 156 -26.56 0.81 12.80
N TYR A 157 -26.45 0.09 11.69
CA TYR A 157 -26.05 0.65 10.40
C TYR A 157 -26.86 0.05 9.26
N MET A 158 -27.14 0.86 8.25
CA MET A 158 -27.61 0.42 6.94
C MET A 158 -26.46 0.62 5.95
N TRP A 159 -25.98 -0.46 5.35
CA TRP A 159 -24.67 -0.47 4.70
C TRP A 159 -24.69 -1.21 3.34
N PRO A 160 -25.37 -0.64 2.30
CA PRO A 160 -25.25 -1.14 0.94
C PRO A 160 -23.85 -0.92 0.38
N ARG A 161 -23.45 -1.77 -0.58
CA ARG A 161 -22.09 -1.82 -1.11
C ARG A 161 -22.05 -1.85 -2.62
N VAL A 162 -21.02 -1.23 -3.17
CA VAL A 162 -20.73 -1.10 -4.59
C VAL A 162 -19.32 -1.63 -4.83
N PHE A 163 -19.16 -2.64 -5.66
CA PHE A 163 -17.87 -3.36 -5.84
C PHE A 163 -17.70 -3.88 -7.26
N LYS A 164 -16.47 -4.12 -7.70
CA LYS A 164 -16.17 -4.66 -9.04
C LYS A 164 -16.37 -6.19 -9.07
N GLU A 165 -16.96 -6.67 -10.17
CA GLU A 165 -17.08 -8.10 -10.55
C GLU A 165 -17.43 -9.12 -9.43
N GLU A 166 -16.45 -9.89 -8.95
CA GLU A 166 -16.59 -10.94 -7.93
C GLU A 166 -16.02 -10.52 -6.56
N ASP A 167 -15.35 -9.37 -6.47
CA ASP A 167 -14.64 -8.94 -5.28
C ASP A 167 -15.63 -8.42 -4.24
N LYS A 168 -16.05 -9.31 -3.35
CA LYS A 168 -16.94 -8.92 -2.26
C LYS A 168 -16.17 -8.33 -1.08
N ASP A 169 -14.85 -8.47 -1.05
CA ASP A 169 -14.04 -8.20 0.15
C ASP A 169 -13.52 -6.78 0.25
N ILE A 170 -13.41 -6.08 -0.89
CA ILE A 170 -13.20 -4.64 -0.98
C ILE A 170 -14.43 -4.05 -1.67
N PHE A 171 -14.91 -2.92 -1.20
CA PHE A 171 -16.10 -2.27 -1.75
C PHE A 171 -16.10 -0.79 -1.42
N PHE A 172 -16.71 0.00 -2.29
CA PHE A 172 -17.27 1.27 -1.85
C PHE A 172 -18.55 1.01 -1.09
N ASN A 173 -18.82 1.86 -0.11
CA ASN A 173 -20.10 1.87 0.52
C ASN A 173 -20.65 3.25 0.72
N VAL A 174 -21.97 3.29 0.72
CA VAL A 174 -22.74 4.38 1.31
C VAL A 174 -23.39 3.83 2.58
N GLU A 175 -23.57 4.65 3.59
CA GLU A 175 -24.09 4.21 4.88
C GLU A 175 -24.96 5.25 5.57
N VAL A 176 -25.87 4.75 6.39
CA VAL A 176 -26.52 5.52 7.46
C VAL A 176 -26.07 4.92 8.79
N ASN A 177 -25.37 5.71 9.60
CA ASN A 177 -24.80 5.29 10.87
C ASN A 177 -25.59 5.92 12.02
N ALA A 178 -26.52 5.14 12.60
CA ALA A 178 -27.38 5.64 13.67
C ALA A 178 -26.60 6.03 14.95
N PRO A 179 -25.70 5.20 15.51
CA PRO A 179 -24.99 5.53 16.74
C PRO A 179 -24.19 6.83 16.67
N ASN A 180 -23.52 7.07 15.53
CA ASN A 180 -22.65 8.23 15.33
C ASN A 180 -23.35 9.38 14.59
N GLN A 181 -24.63 9.24 14.25
CA GLN A 181 -25.49 10.27 13.68
C GLN A 181 -24.95 10.91 12.39
N PHE A 182 -24.54 10.09 11.42
CA PHE A 182 -24.14 10.57 10.10
C PHE A 182 -24.62 9.65 8.97
N ILE A 183 -24.78 10.22 7.78
CA ILE A 183 -24.74 9.47 6.52
C ILE A 183 -23.36 9.65 5.89
N GLY A 184 -22.84 8.66 5.19
CA GLY A 184 -21.47 8.75 4.72
C GLY A 184 -21.11 7.74 3.64
N TYR A 185 -19.90 7.89 3.10
CA TYR A 185 -19.38 6.98 2.09
C TYR A 185 -17.86 6.88 2.15
N LYS A 186 -17.33 5.73 1.75
CA LYS A 186 -15.90 5.41 1.79
C LYS A 186 -15.55 4.19 0.93
N LEU A 187 -14.27 4.02 0.64
CA LEU A 187 -13.66 2.74 0.24
C LEU A 187 -13.37 1.89 1.50
N ASP A 188 -13.82 0.65 1.56
CA ASP A 188 -13.62 -0.21 2.74
C ASP A 188 -13.47 -1.70 2.39
N GLY A 189 -13.25 -2.54 3.40
CA GLY A 189 -13.25 -4.00 3.27
C GLY A 189 -13.86 -4.73 4.47
N TYR A 190 -14.01 -6.05 4.40
CA TYR A 190 -14.57 -6.83 5.52
C TYR A 190 -13.56 -6.99 6.67
N ILE A 191 -13.76 -6.28 7.79
CA ILE A 191 -12.84 -6.34 8.95
C ILE A 191 -13.37 -7.20 10.11
N LYS A 192 -14.70 -7.32 10.29
CA LYS A 192 -15.31 -8.08 11.42
C LYS A 192 -16.59 -8.81 11.01
N THR A 193 -16.46 -9.84 10.16
CA THR A 193 -17.60 -10.69 9.74
C THR A 193 -17.15 -12.13 9.49
N LYS A 194 -18.07 -13.07 9.22
CA LYS A 194 -17.72 -14.44 8.76
C LYS A 194 -16.95 -14.49 7.44
N LYS A 195 -16.86 -13.36 6.73
CA LYS A 195 -16.09 -13.16 5.49
C LYS A 195 -15.00 -12.11 5.69
N GLU A 196 -14.49 -11.98 6.91
CA GLU A 196 -13.42 -11.04 7.18
C GLU A 196 -12.16 -11.38 6.42
N LEU A 197 -11.44 -10.32 6.03
CA LEU A 197 -10.06 -10.41 5.63
C LEU A 197 -9.25 -11.07 6.77
N ASN A 198 -8.27 -11.89 6.41
CA ASN A 198 -7.34 -12.44 7.38
C ASN A 198 -6.45 -11.32 7.97
N ASP A 199 -5.67 -11.62 9.01
CA ASP A 199 -4.90 -10.58 9.72
C ASP A 199 -3.82 -9.93 8.84
N GLU A 200 -3.18 -10.67 7.93
CA GLU A 200 -2.24 -10.14 6.93
C GLU A 200 -2.94 -9.14 6.00
N GLN A 201 -4.10 -9.52 5.45
CA GLN A 201 -4.91 -8.69 4.57
C GLN A 201 -5.48 -7.46 5.29
N LYS A 202 -5.83 -7.58 6.56
CA LYS A 202 -6.22 -6.43 7.41
C LYS A 202 -5.05 -5.46 7.54
N GLY A 203 -3.84 -5.96 7.80
CA GLY A 203 -2.61 -5.15 7.81
C GLY A 203 -2.42 -4.38 6.51
N ILE A 204 -2.47 -5.09 5.37
CA ILE A 204 -2.35 -4.48 4.03
C ILE A 204 -3.42 -3.40 3.81
N LEU A 205 -4.67 -3.64 4.21
CA LEU A 205 -5.74 -2.64 4.10
C LEU A 205 -5.43 -1.38 4.91
N TRP A 206 -4.92 -1.51 6.13
CA TRP A 206 -4.58 -0.37 6.99
C TRP A 206 -3.38 0.41 6.47
N ASP A 207 -2.32 -0.29 6.08
CA ASP A 207 -1.14 0.34 5.49
C ASP A 207 -1.50 1.10 4.21
N PHE A 208 -2.30 0.47 3.35
CA PHE A 208 -2.77 1.11 2.12
C PHE A 208 -3.62 2.35 2.39
N LYS A 209 -4.49 2.33 3.41
CA LYS A 209 -5.28 3.51 3.80
C LYS A 209 -4.38 4.66 4.28
N ASN A 210 -3.29 4.36 4.98
CA ASN A 210 -2.32 5.37 5.41
C ASN A 210 -1.55 5.96 4.22
N GLU A 211 -1.24 5.16 3.20
CA GLU A 211 -0.49 5.61 2.01
C GLU A 211 -1.28 6.59 1.14
N ILE A 212 -2.60 6.43 1.02
CA ILE A 212 -3.43 7.20 0.05
C ILE A 212 -4.18 8.38 0.68
N ASP A 213 -3.83 8.77 1.91
CA ASP A 213 -4.60 9.75 2.72
C ASP A 213 -6.11 9.45 2.70
N TRP A 214 -6.45 8.20 3.04
CA TRP A 214 -7.80 7.68 2.91
C TRP A 214 -8.84 8.50 3.69
N GLN A 215 -9.90 8.93 3.00
CA GLN A 215 -10.96 9.73 3.58
C GLN A 215 -12.25 8.92 3.79
N TRP A 216 -12.88 9.12 4.95
CA TRP A 216 -14.24 8.69 5.23
C TRP A 216 -15.15 9.90 5.33
N ILE A 217 -15.92 10.15 4.27
CA ILE A 217 -16.82 11.30 4.21
C ILE A 217 -18.02 11.04 5.10
N LYS A 218 -18.28 11.96 6.03
CA LYS A 218 -19.36 11.89 7.01
C LYS A 218 -20.15 13.19 6.99
N ILE A 219 -21.43 13.09 6.68
CA ILE A 219 -22.40 14.19 6.71
C ILE A 219 -23.26 13.97 7.96
N LYS A 220 -23.14 14.87 8.94
CA LYS A 220 -23.91 14.76 10.18
C LYS A 220 -25.41 14.85 9.86
N PHE A 221 -26.23 14.17 10.65
CA PHE A 221 -27.69 14.25 10.50
C PHE A 221 -28.19 15.70 10.51
N SER A 222 -27.62 16.56 11.35
CA SER A 222 -27.94 18.01 11.41
C SER A 222 -27.72 18.75 10.10
N ASP A 223 -26.81 18.25 9.26
CA ASP A 223 -26.38 18.93 8.04
C ASP A 223 -27.12 18.40 6.80
N VAL A 224 -27.82 17.26 6.93
CA VAL A 224 -28.61 16.63 5.87
C VAL A 224 -29.64 17.58 5.23
N PRO A 225 -30.33 18.48 5.96
CA PRO A 225 -31.22 19.46 5.33
C PRO A 225 -30.56 20.38 4.30
N ASN A 226 -29.22 20.50 4.31
CA ASN A 226 -28.45 21.29 3.34
C ASN A 226 -28.01 20.49 2.09
N TYR A 227 -28.50 19.26 1.94
CA TYR A 227 -28.20 18.37 0.83
C TYR A 227 -29.43 18.05 -0.01
N THR A 228 -29.17 17.70 -1.27
CA THR A 228 -30.16 17.17 -2.20
C THR A 228 -29.64 15.85 -2.79
N TRP A 229 -30.51 15.13 -3.50
CA TRP A 229 -30.08 13.92 -4.22
C TRP A 229 -28.97 14.22 -5.23
N GLU A 230 -29.12 15.28 -6.01
CA GLU A 230 -28.17 15.68 -7.05
C GLU A 230 -26.78 15.93 -6.45
N ARG A 231 -26.72 16.71 -5.35
CA ARG A 231 -25.47 17.01 -4.65
C ARG A 231 -24.83 15.75 -4.08
N LEU A 232 -25.57 14.97 -3.29
CA LEU A 232 -25.03 13.79 -2.61
C LEU A 232 -24.53 12.74 -3.62
N ILE A 233 -25.29 12.49 -4.69
CA ILE A 233 -24.92 11.54 -5.73
C ILE A 233 -23.69 12.03 -6.49
N ALA A 234 -23.63 13.32 -6.86
CA ALA A 234 -22.49 13.90 -7.57
C ALA A 234 -21.19 13.80 -6.74
N GLU A 235 -21.24 14.19 -5.46
CA GLU A 235 -20.09 14.11 -4.55
C GLU A 235 -19.64 12.66 -4.32
N THR A 236 -20.58 11.72 -4.18
CA THR A 236 -20.24 10.30 -4.03
C THR A 236 -19.62 9.72 -5.30
N LYS A 237 -20.16 10.05 -6.49
CA LYS A 237 -19.57 9.62 -7.77
C LYS A 237 -18.17 10.19 -7.98
N ALA A 238 -17.96 11.46 -7.62
CA ALA A 238 -16.64 12.09 -7.69
C ALA A 238 -15.63 11.35 -6.79
N TYR A 239 -16.04 10.97 -5.58
CA TYR A 239 -15.21 10.17 -4.68
C TYR A 239 -14.89 8.80 -5.26
N ILE A 240 -15.88 8.04 -5.74
CA ILE A 240 -15.65 6.72 -6.33
C ILE A 240 -14.66 6.82 -7.51
N LYS A 241 -14.84 7.82 -8.39
CA LYS A 241 -13.93 8.06 -9.51
C LYS A 241 -12.51 8.40 -9.05
N ALA A 242 -12.35 9.23 -8.02
CA ALA A 242 -11.04 9.57 -7.47
C ALA A 242 -10.33 8.35 -6.83
N TYR A 243 -11.08 7.43 -6.24
CA TYR A 243 -10.55 6.22 -5.59
C TYR A 243 -10.56 4.97 -6.48
N ASP A 244 -10.94 5.07 -7.76
CA ASP A 244 -11.08 3.90 -8.66
C ASP A 244 -9.75 3.17 -8.87
N GLN A 245 -8.67 3.91 -9.16
CA GLN A 245 -7.34 3.32 -9.28
C GLN A 245 -6.83 2.76 -7.95
N HIS A 246 -7.17 3.41 -6.83
CA HIS A 246 -6.82 2.92 -5.50
C HIS A 246 -7.56 1.62 -5.15
N TYR A 247 -8.82 1.46 -5.56
CA TYR A 247 -9.56 0.21 -5.44
C TYR A 247 -8.81 -0.93 -6.12
N ASP A 248 -8.39 -0.73 -7.37
CA ASP A 248 -7.69 -1.76 -8.15
C ASP A 248 -6.31 -2.06 -7.57
N HIS A 249 -5.59 -1.03 -7.09
CA HIS A 249 -4.30 -1.20 -6.44
C HIS A 249 -4.44 -2.00 -5.13
N LEU A 250 -5.41 -1.65 -4.29
CA LEU A 250 -5.69 -2.37 -3.05
C LEU A 250 -6.04 -3.83 -3.32
N ARG A 251 -6.89 -4.10 -4.32
CA ARG A 251 -7.23 -5.46 -4.75
C ARG A 251 -5.98 -6.26 -5.12
N LYS A 252 -5.12 -5.68 -5.97
CA LYS A 252 -3.86 -6.33 -6.37
C LYS A 252 -2.97 -6.66 -5.18
N ARG A 253 -2.92 -5.80 -4.16
CA ARG A 253 -2.16 -6.05 -2.93
C ARG A 253 -2.78 -7.11 -2.03
N LEU A 254 -4.11 -7.11 -1.86
CA LEU A 254 -4.80 -8.10 -1.00
C LEU A 254 -4.70 -9.53 -1.52
N TYR A 255 -4.63 -9.69 -2.84
CA TYR A 255 -4.56 -10.99 -3.49
C TYR A 255 -3.23 -11.20 -4.25
N LYS A 256 -2.18 -10.47 -3.83
CA LYS A 256 -0.85 -10.64 -4.42
C LYS A 256 -0.36 -12.06 -4.22
N GLU A 257 0.23 -12.62 -5.27
CA GLU A 257 0.71 -14.00 -5.24
C GLU A 257 2.16 -14.02 -4.72
N LYS A 258 2.49 -15.02 -3.89
CA LYS A 258 3.87 -15.30 -3.48
C LYS A 258 4.53 -16.15 -4.57
N ARG A 259 5.62 -15.65 -5.13
CA ARG A 259 6.33 -16.28 -6.25
C ARG A 259 7.82 -16.42 -5.98
N LEU A 260 8.44 -17.38 -6.66
CA LEU A 260 9.88 -17.63 -6.61
C LEU A 260 10.47 -17.44 -8.01
N ALA A 261 11.55 -16.66 -8.10
CA ALA A 261 12.27 -16.38 -9.33
C ALA A 261 13.77 -16.67 -9.16
N ARG A 262 14.37 -17.29 -10.17
CA ARG A 262 15.82 -17.43 -10.27
C ARG A 262 16.42 -16.17 -10.88
N ILE A 263 17.47 -15.65 -10.25
CA ILE A 263 18.31 -14.58 -10.78
C ILE A 263 19.71 -15.10 -11.12
N THR A 264 20.30 -14.54 -12.17
CA THR A 264 21.67 -14.81 -12.65
C THR A 264 22.68 -14.77 -11.50
N TRP A 265 23.68 -15.66 -11.53
CA TRP A 265 24.74 -15.65 -10.53
C TRP A 265 25.58 -14.39 -10.65
N ASN A 266 25.84 -13.73 -9.51
CA ASN A 266 26.58 -12.47 -9.48
C ASN A 266 27.46 -12.38 -8.22
N THR A 267 28.75 -12.11 -8.41
CA THR A 267 29.70 -11.91 -7.29
C THR A 267 29.80 -10.46 -6.81
N ASN A 268 29.17 -9.53 -7.52
CA ASN A 268 29.13 -8.10 -7.21
C ASN A 268 27.86 -7.70 -6.43
N GLY A 269 27.04 -8.64 -5.97
CA GLY A 269 25.84 -8.37 -5.17
C GLY A 269 24.65 -7.81 -5.97
N TRP A 270 24.57 -8.10 -7.27
CA TRP A 270 23.53 -7.60 -8.20
C TRP A 270 23.41 -6.08 -8.25
N ILE A 271 24.51 -5.37 -8.01
CA ILE A 271 24.63 -3.93 -8.31
C ILE A 271 25.13 -3.71 -9.75
N LYS A 272 25.90 -4.66 -10.29
CA LYS A 272 26.38 -4.65 -11.68
C LYS A 272 26.87 -6.04 -12.14
N PRO A 273 27.12 -6.27 -13.44
CA PRO A 273 27.57 -7.54 -13.99
C PRO A 273 28.89 -8.04 -13.39
N SER A 274 28.98 -9.35 -13.15
CA SER A 274 30.21 -10.01 -12.66
C SER A 274 30.96 -10.85 -13.70
N GLY A 275 30.55 -10.77 -14.98
CA GLY A 275 31.12 -11.58 -16.06
C GLY A 275 30.80 -13.08 -15.95
N ARG A 276 31.41 -13.90 -16.82
CA ARG A 276 31.01 -15.30 -17.07
C ARG A 276 31.20 -16.27 -15.88
N ALA A 277 32.05 -15.95 -14.92
CA ALA A 277 32.42 -16.88 -13.85
C ALA A 277 31.22 -17.22 -12.94
N GLY A 278 30.90 -18.52 -12.80
CA GLY A 278 29.82 -19.00 -11.93
C GLY A 278 28.42 -19.02 -12.54
N LYS A 279 28.23 -18.46 -13.74
CA LYS A 279 26.95 -18.43 -14.47
C LYS A 279 26.56 -19.79 -15.04
N ALA A 280 25.34 -19.94 -15.56
CA ALA A 280 24.88 -21.20 -16.15
C ALA A 280 25.79 -21.67 -17.30
N LEU A 281 26.00 -22.99 -17.37
CA LEU A 281 26.75 -23.65 -18.44
C LEU A 281 25.84 -24.17 -19.57
N SER A 282 24.53 -24.22 -19.31
CA SER A 282 23.50 -24.59 -20.28
C SER A 282 23.10 -23.39 -21.13
N LYS A 283 22.49 -23.64 -22.30
CA LYS A 283 21.96 -22.59 -23.18
C LYS A 283 21.02 -21.67 -22.39
N SER A 284 21.40 -20.41 -22.28
CA SER A 284 20.72 -19.36 -21.52
C SER A 284 21.31 -18.01 -21.90
N HIS A 285 20.55 -16.92 -21.71
CA HIS A 285 21.02 -15.57 -21.96
C HIS A 285 22.33 -15.27 -21.21
N GLU A 286 22.42 -15.66 -19.93
CA GLU A 286 23.62 -15.44 -19.11
C GLU A 286 24.86 -16.21 -19.62
N ASN A 287 24.66 -17.37 -20.25
CA ASN A 287 25.74 -18.13 -20.87
C ASN A 287 26.14 -17.52 -22.23
N ASP A 288 25.16 -17.15 -23.05
CA ASP A 288 25.41 -16.64 -24.40
C ASP A 288 26.11 -15.27 -24.33
N HIS A 289 25.61 -14.36 -23.49
CA HIS A 289 26.09 -12.99 -23.37
C HIS A 289 27.08 -12.74 -22.22
N GLY A 290 27.19 -13.67 -21.26
CA GLY A 290 28.09 -13.55 -20.11
C GLY A 290 27.54 -12.72 -18.96
N PHE A 291 26.30 -12.24 -19.06
CA PHE A 291 25.59 -11.51 -18.02
C PHE A 291 24.07 -11.70 -18.11
N GLY A 292 23.34 -11.39 -17.05
CA GLY A 292 21.89 -11.29 -17.01
C GLY A 292 21.45 -9.87 -16.68
N HIS A 293 20.32 -9.43 -17.22
CA HIS A 293 19.78 -8.08 -17.00
C HIS A 293 19.41 -7.81 -15.53
N GLU A 294 19.09 -8.85 -14.76
CA GLU A 294 18.86 -8.77 -13.32
C GLU A 294 20.12 -8.46 -12.48
N GLU A 295 21.32 -8.37 -13.09
CA GLU A 295 22.56 -8.08 -12.37
C GLU A 295 22.70 -6.63 -11.86
N TRP A 296 21.75 -5.73 -12.17
CA TRP A 296 21.63 -4.38 -11.58
C TRP A 296 20.42 -4.24 -10.63
N LEU A 297 19.78 -5.35 -10.24
CA LEU A 297 18.53 -5.35 -9.48
C LEU A 297 18.66 -4.65 -8.12
N PHE A 298 19.84 -4.66 -7.50
CA PHE A 298 20.11 -4.07 -6.19
C PHE A 298 21.01 -2.83 -6.24
N ASP A 299 21.20 -2.25 -7.43
CA ASP A 299 21.90 -0.97 -7.59
C ASP A 299 21.07 0.18 -6.99
N THR A 300 21.57 0.75 -5.89
CA THR A 300 20.93 1.85 -5.16
C THR A 300 21.18 3.22 -5.79
N ASP A 301 22.09 3.32 -6.75
CA ASP A 301 22.37 4.60 -7.42
C ASP A 301 21.28 4.91 -8.45
N GLN A 302 20.61 3.87 -8.94
CA GLN A 302 19.51 3.92 -9.90
C GLN A 302 18.13 3.87 -9.22
N ILE A 303 17.85 4.88 -8.37
CA ILE A 303 16.56 5.04 -7.68
C ILE A 303 15.86 6.31 -8.19
N ILE A 304 14.59 6.16 -8.57
CA ILE A 304 13.71 7.26 -9.00
C ILE A 304 12.58 7.36 -7.99
N GLU A 305 12.42 8.51 -7.33
CA GLU A 305 11.32 8.76 -6.38
C GLU A 305 11.12 7.66 -5.31
N LYS A 306 12.21 7.13 -4.75
CA LYS A 306 12.25 6.02 -3.76
C LYS A 306 11.88 4.63 -4.32
N LEU A 307 11.62 4.52 -5.62
CA LEU A 307 11.37 3.26 -6.30
C LEU A 307 12.66 2.75 -6.94
N LYS A 308 12.89 1.45 -6.79
CA LYS A 308 13.90 0.71 -7.54
C LYS A 308 13.22 0.01 -8.71
N TYR A 309 13.79 0.23 -9.88
CA TYR A 309 13.42 -0.42 -11.13
C TYR A 309 14.43 -1.50 -11.47
N GLY A 310 13.96 -2.58 -12.09
CA GLY A 310 14.82 -3.69 -12.47
C GLY A 310 14.16 -4.65 -13.44
N PHE A 311 14.87 -5.76 -13.67
CA PHE A 311 14.48 -6.77 -14.64
C PHE A 311 14.41 -8.15 -14.01
N LEU A 312 13.43 -8.93 -14.46
CA LEU A 312 13.38 -10.38 -14.28
C LEU A 312 13.01 -11.08 -15.59
N GLU A 313 13.87 -11.98 -16.05
CA GLU A 313 13.65 -12.74 -17.29
C GLU A 313 12.35 -13.57 -17.29
N PRO A 314 11.91 -14.24 -16.19
CA PRO A 314 10.62 -14.92 -16.15
C PRO A 314 9.42 -14.01 -16.46
N ILE A 315 9.51 -12.72 -16.14
CA ILE A 315 8.46 -11.74 -16.39
C ILE A 315 8.51 -11.29 -17.85
N HIS A 316 9.70 -11.00 -18.38
CA HIS A 316 9.90 -10.61 -19.77
C HIS A 316 9.33 -11.66 -20.75
N LYS A 317 9.65 -12.94 -20.51
CA LYS A 317 9.17 -14.07 -21.32
C LYS A 317 7.63 -14.21 -21.37
N PHE A 318 6.93 -13.78 -20.32
CA PHE A 318 5.48 -13.91 -20.18
C PHE A 318 4.80 -12.57 -19.86
N LYS A 319 5.28 -11.49 -20.49
CA LYS A 319 4.85 -10.11 -20.22
C LYS A 319 3.34 -9.91 -20.19
N SER A 320 2.62 -10.44 -21.20
CA SER A 320 1.16 -10.31 -21.30
C SER A 320 0.40 -10.98 -20.15
N LYS A 321 0.99 -11.99 -19.51
CA LYS A 321 0.40 -12.70 -18.35
C LYS A 321 0.56 -11.93 -17.05
N TYR A 322 1.62 -11.13 -16.94
CA TYR A 322 2.06 -10.57 -15.66
C TYR A 322 1.95 -9.04 -15.57
N THR A 323 1.86 -8.32 -16.69
CA THR A 323 1.74 -6.85 -16.69
C THR A 323 0.63 -6.36 -15.75
N GLY A 324 0.97 -5.43 -14.85
CA GLY A 324 0.06 -4.86 -13.86
C GLY A 324 -0.23 -5.75 -12.65
N LYS A 325 0.35 -6.96 -12.55
CA LYS A 325 0.26 -7.79 -11.33
C LYS A 325 1.27 -7.33 -10.28
N VAL A 326 0.95 -7.64 -9.02
CA VAL A 326 1.81 -7.40 -7.86
C VAL A 326 2.13 -8.74 -7.21
N PHE A 327 3.39 -8.93 -6.81
CA PHE A 327 3.90 -10.15 -6.22
C PHE A 327 4.74 -9.88 -4.98
N ASP A 328 4.77 -10.85 -4.06
CA ASP A 328 5.93 -11.01 -3.18
C ASP A 328 6.88 -12.00 -3.84
N LEU A 329 8.07 -11.54 -4.19
CA LEU A 329 9.07 -12.27 -4.97
C LEU A 329 10.23 -12.73 -4.10
N SER A 330 10.26 -14.03 -3.83
CA SER A 330 11.45 -14.70 -3.34
C SER A 330 12.45 -14.88 -4.48
N LEU A 331 13.71 -14.53 -4.22
CA LEU A 331 14.80 -14.59 -5.20
C LEU A 331 15.85 -15.61 -4.77
N PHE A 332 16.25 -16.47 -5.70
CA PHE A 332 17.35 -17.41 -5.50
C PHE A 332 18.31 -17.38 -6.68
N THR A 333 19.54 -17.84 -6.46
CA THR A 333 20.55 -17.94 -7.51
C THR A 333 21.28 -19.28 -7.43
N ARG A 334 22.02 -19.65 -8.49
CA ARG A 334 22.82 -20.87 -8.55
C ARG A 334 24.21 -20.56 -9.05
N ASN A 335 25.22 -20.96 -8.28
CA ASN A 335 26.61 -20.89 -8.71
C ASN A 335 27.01 -22.21 -9.39
N SER A 336 27.31 -22.17 -10.69
CA SER A 336 27.73 -23.34 -11.45
C SER A 336 29.13 -23.85 -11.10
N LEU A 337 30.00 -23.03 -10.49
CA LEU A 337 31.36 -23.46 -10.12
C LEU A 337 31.37 -24.48 -8.98
N ASN A 338 30.42 -24.36 -8.05
CA ASN A 338 30.28 -25.31 -6.94
C ASN A 338 28.92 -26.01 -6.89
N VAL A 339 28.07 -25.76 -7.90
CA VAL A 339 26.75 -26.37 -8.07
C VAL A 339 25.81 -26.12 -6.89
N THR A 340 26.01 -25.02 -6.16
CA THR A 340 25.21 -24.66 -4.98
C THR A 340 24.14 -23.64 -5.33
N GLN A 341 22.95 -23.80 -4.74
CA GLN A 341 21.87 -22.81 -4.78
C GLN A 341 21.88 -21.95 -3.51
N TYR A 342 21.57 -20.67 -3.68
CA TYR A 342 21.52 -19.71 -2.59
C TYR A 342 20.21 -18.95 -2.62
N TRP A 343 19.59 -18.82 -1.45
CA TRP A 343 18.53 -17.86 -1.21
C TRP A 343 19.13 -16.47 -1.11
N VAL A 344 18.60 -15.53 -1.88
CA VAL A 344 19.12 -14.17 -1.98
C VAL A 344 18.33 -13.25 -1.06
N THR A 345 17.03 -13.09 -1.30
CA THR A 345 16.14 -12.24 -0.49
C THR A 345 14.67 -12.49 -0.88
N THR A 346 13.74 -11.87 -0.14
CA THR A 346 12.33 -11.78 -0.54
C THR A 346 11.95 -10.31 -0.70
N LEU A 347 11.67 -9.89 -1.94
CA LEU A 347 11.13 -8.56 -2.23
C LEU A 347 9.61 -8.57 -2.07
N LYS A 348 9.05 -7.60 -1.36
CA LYS A 348 7.61 -7.43 -1.15
C LYS A 348 7.05 -6.39 -2.11
N ASN A 349 5.78 -6.58 -2.49
CA ASN A 349 5.01 -5.65 -3.33
C ASN A 349 5.71 -5.28 -4.64
N VAL A 350 6.33 -6.25 -5.31
CA VAL A 350 6.94 -6.05 -6.61
C VAL A 350 5.84 -5.93 -7.66
N GLU A 351 5.76 -4.78 -8.32
CA GLU A 351 4.79 -4.52 -9.38
C GLU A 351 5.43 -4.74 -10.75
N VAL A 352 4.70 -5.42 -11.63
CA VAL A 352 5.10 -5.59 -13.04
C VAL A 352 4.60 -4.39 -13.84
N ILE A 353 5.53 -3.62 -14.40
CA ILE A 353 5.22 -2.35 -15.06
C ILE A 353 4.75 -2.55 -16.51
N SER A 354 4.09 -1.53 -17.04
CA SER A 354 3.66 -1.51 -18.44
C SER A 354 4.81 -1.14 -19.39
N PRO A 355 4.71 -1.44 -20.70
CA PRO A 355 5.69 -0.98 -21.68
C PRO A 355 5.87 0.54 -21.70
N GLU A 356 4.79 1.30 -21.49
CA GLU A 356 4.80 2.76 -21.49
C GLU A 356 5.57 3.29 -20.29
N GLU A 357 5.33 2.73 -19.09
CA GLU A 357 6.11 3.07 -17.89
C GLU A 357 7.59 2.71 -18.06
N ALA A 358 7.90 1.52 -18.60
CA ALA A 358 9.28 1.12 -18.85
C ALA A 358 10.01 2.07 -19.81
N ALA A 359 9.32 2.57 -20.84
CA ALA A 359 9.89 3.54 -21.77
C ALA A 359 10.19 4.90 -21.11
N ALA A 360 9.30 5.36 -20.22
CA ALA A 360 9.52 6.59 -19.44
C ALA A 360 10.73 6.44 -18.51
N VAL A 361 10.81 5.34 -17.75
CA VAL A 361 11.93 5.06 -16.84
C VAL A 361 13.25 4.92 -17.60
N LEU A 362 13.25 4.29 -18.78
CA LEU A 362 14.44 4.22 -19.63
C LEU A 362 14.91 5.61 -20.09
N GLN A 363 14.00 6.56 -20.26
CA GLN A 363 14.37 7.94 -20.56
C GLN A 363 15.05 8.59 -19.35
N ASP A 364 14.51 8.41 -18.14
CA ASP A 364 15.16 8.88 -16.90
C ASP A 364 16.56 8.27 -16.75
N TYR A 365 16.74 7.00 -17.08
CA TYR A 365 18.05 6.33 -17.06
C TYR A 365 19.05 6.95 -18.04
N ARG A 366 18.60 7.43 -19.21
CA ARG A 366 19.47 8.13 -20.17
C ARG A 366 19.80 9.54 -19.67
N ASP A 367 18.81 10.26 -19.18
CA ASP A 367 18.96 11.64 -18.73
C ASP A 367 19.90 11.73 -17.51
N ASN A 368 19.90 10.71 -16.64
CA ASN A 368 20.81 10.59 -15.51
C ASN A 368 22.17 9.93 -15.86
N GLY A 369 22.39 9.52 -17.11
CA GLY A 369 23.63 8.86 -17.55
C GLY A 369 23.79 7.40 -17.07
N TRP A 370 22.82 6.85 -16.34
CA TRP A 370 22.85 5.48 -15.84
C TRP A 370 22.85 4.44 -16.95
N PHE A 371 22.15 4.70 -18.06
CA PHE A 371 22.18 3.80 -19.21
C PHE A 371 23.59 3.69 -19.83
N ASP A 372 24.34 4.79 -19.87
CA ASP A 372 25.74 4.77 -20.33
C ASP A 372 26.65 4.09 -19.30
N GLN A 373 26.39 4.26 -18.01
CA GLN A 373 27.08 3.54 -16.95
C GLN A 373 26.91 2.02 -17.09
N MET A 374 25.68 1.53 -17.33
CA MET A 374 25.43 0.10 -17.56
C MET A 374 26.26 -0.46 -18.73
N LYS A 375 26.43 0.31 -19.81
CA LYS A 375 27.28 -0.06 -20.95
C LYS A 375 28.76 -0.12 -20.56
N GLN A 376 29.21 0.82 -19.72
CA GLN A 376 30.58 0.84 -19.20
C GLN A 376 30.84 -0.34 -18.25
N ASP A 377 29.87 -0.71 -17.41
CA ASP A 377 29.98 -1.86 -16.51
C ASP A 377 30.21 -3.16 -17.28
N LEU A 378 29.49 -3.35 -18.39
CA LEU A 378 29.68 -4.50 -19.28
C LEU A 378 31.08 -4.50 -19.90
N LYS A 379 31.53 -3.35 -20.39
CA LYS A 379 32.87 -3.20 -20.94
C LYS A 379 33.96 -3.49 -19.91
N ALA A 380 33.74 -3.16 -18.63
CA ALA A 380 34.69 -3.41 -17.55
C ALA A 380 34.90 -4.90 -17.22
N VAL A 381 34.01 -5.77 -17.71
CA VAL A 381 34.12 -7.24 -17.61
C VAL A 381 34.28 -7.90 -18.99
N ASP A 382 34.82 -7.16 -19.96
CA ASP A 382 35.10 -7.59 -21.34
C ASP A 382 33.86 -8.06 -22.12
N LEU A 383 32.70 -7.43 -21.89
CA LEU A 383 31.45 -7.69 -22.61
C LEU A 383 31.04 -6.49 -23.48
N ASP A 384 30.24 -6.76 -24.52
CA ASP A 384 29.76 -5.72 -25.45
C ASP A 384 28.53 -4.99 -24.89
N GLY A 385 28.73 -3.76 -24.43
CA GLY A 385 27.65 -2.91 -23.95
C GLY A 385 26.70 -2.39 -25.03
N THR A 386 27.12 -2.36 -26.31
CA THR A 386 26.28 -1.81 -27.40
C THR A 386 25.05 -2.67 -27.71
N MET A 387 25.03 -3.91 -27.23
CA MET A 387 23.88 -4.79 -27.31
C MET A 387 22.65 -4.24 -26.55
N LEU A 388 22.87 -3.46 -25.48
CA LEU A 388 21.80 -2.82 -24.72
C LEU A 388 20.96 -1.89 -25.61
N ASP A 389 21.59 -1.15 -26.52
CA ASP A 389 20.91 -0.23 -27.45
C ASP A 389 19.94 -0.98 -28.37
N GLN A 390 20.31 -2.18 -28.82
CA GLN A 390 19.47 -2.99 -29.71
C GLN A 390 18.24 -3.52 -28.98
N TRP A 391 18.41 -4.05 -27.77
CA TRP A 391 17.31 -4.62 -27.00
C TRP A 391 16.26 -3.59 -26.60
N VAL A 392 16.67 -2.44 -26.06
CA VAL A 392 15.71 -1.39 -25.66
C VAL A 392 15.03 -0.72 -26.85
N LYS A 393 15.67 -0.72 -28.02
CA LYS A 393 15.05 -0.25 -29.26
C LYS A 393 13.91 -1.16 -29.71
N THR A 394 14.02 -2.47 -29.46
CA THR A 394 12.99 -3.45 -29.84
C THR A 394 11.88 -3.57 -28.80
N ASP A 395 12.21 -3.52 -27.51
CA ASP A 395 11.23 -3.60 -26.42
C ASP A 395 11.75 -2.80 -25.21
N PRO A 396 11.06 -1.74 -24.78
CA PRO A 396 11.47 -0.98 -23.59
C PRO A 396 11.47 -1.83 -22.31
N THR A 397 10.76 -2.97 -22.28
CA THR A 397 10.80 -3.87 -21.12
C THR A 397 11.96 -4.86 -21.10
N ALA A 398 12.86 -4.80 -22.08
CA ALA A 398 14.02 -5.68 -22.15
C ALA A 398 15.06 -5.42 -21.04
N LEU A 399 15.03 -4.25 -20.40
CA LEU A 399 15.89 -3.92 -19.25
C LEU A 399 15.14 -3.57 -17.98
N ILE A 400 13.85 -3.22 -18.10
CA ILE A 400 13.06 -2.77 -16.95
C ILE A 400 11.64 -3.32 -17.08
N ASN A 401 11.27 -4.25 -16.19
CA ASN A 401 9.95 -4.87 -16.21
C ASN A 401 9.30 -5.00 -14.84
N ILE A 402 10.00 -4.60 -13.78
CA ILE A 402 9.47 -4.54 -12.41
C ILE A 402 9.87 -3.26 -11.70
N LYS A 403 9.07 -2.89 -10.70
CA LYS A 403 9.40 -1.87 -9.71
C LYS A 403 9.04 -2.32 -8.30
N PHE A 404 9.77 -1.82 -7.31
CA PHE A 404 9.49 -2.05 -5.89
C PHE A 404 10.09 -0.91 -5.04
N ASN A 405 9.68 -0.82 -3.76
CA ASN A 405 10.21 0.19 -2.85
C ASN A 405 11.71 -0.07 -2.56
N ALA A 406 12.57 0.91 -2.84
CA ALA A 406 14.02 0.79 -2.71
C ALA A 406 14.49 0.65 -1.27
N ALA A 407 13.70 1.05 -0.27
CA ALA A 407 14.02 0.86 1.14
C ALA A 407 14.24 -0.61 1.51
N GLN A 408 13.68 -1.55 0.74
CA GLN A 408 13.90 -2.99 0.96
C GLN A 408 15.36 -3.43 0.73
N LEU A 409 16.17 -2.62 0.04
CA LEU A 409 17.57 -2.94 -0.25
C LEU A 409 18.48 -2.78 0.98
N THR A 410 18.06 -2.03 2.00
CA THR A 410 18.86 -1.85 3.24
C THR A 410 18.95 -3.13 4.05
N ASP A 411 17.97 -4.01 3.90
CA ASP A 411 17.80 -5.25 4.68
C ASP A 411 18.33 -6.48 3.94
N LEU A 412 19.05 -6.30 2.83
CA LEU A 412 19.68 -7.41 2.11
C LEU A 412 20.66 -8.16 3.02
N PRO A 413 20.65 -9.50 3.00
CA PRO A 413 21.53 -10.30 3.84
C PRO A 413 22.99 -10.12 3.43
N LEU A 414 23.85 -9.96 4.44
CA LEU A 414 25.30 -9.77 4.26
C LEU A 414 26.01 -10.98 3.63
N GLN A 415 25.42 -12.16 3.80
CA GLN A 415 25.93 -13.41 3.27
C GLN A 415 24.79 -14.16 2.61
N LEU A 416 25.10 -14.82 1.50
CA LEU A 416 24.17 -15.71 0.83
C LEU A 416 23.80 -16.88 1.74
N ILE A 417 22.52 -17.18 1.81
CA ILE A 417 22.02 -18.34 2.58
C ILE A 417 22.00 -19.54 1.65
N GLU A 418 22.82 -20.54 1.94
CA GLU A 418 22.78 -21.82 1.23
C GLU A 418 21.43 -22.50 1.43
N VAL A 419 20.87 -23.00 0.33
CA VAL A 419 19.61 -23.75 0.31
C VAL A 419 19.88 -25.14 0.89
N ASP A 420 19.12 -25.54 1.92
CA ASP A 420 19.42 -26.77 2.67
C ASP A 420 19.23 -28.02 1.81
N ASN A 421 18.15 -28.04 1.04
CA ASN A 421 17.80 -29.12 0.14
C ASN A 421 17.51 -28.52 -1.25
N PRO A 422 18.37 -28.77 -2.25
CA PRO A 422 18.17 -28.26 -3.60
C PRO A 422 16.82 -28.64 -4.23
N ASP A 423 16.24 -29.78 -3.82
CA ASP A 423 14.93 -30.23 -4.33
C ASP A 423 13.76 -29.37 -3.83
N ASP A 424 13.97 -28.56 -2.79
CA ASP A 424 12.96 -27.60 -2.30
C ASP A 424 12.76 -26.44 -3.29
N ILE A 425 13.70 -26.23 -4.22
CA ILE A 425 13.71 -25.12 -5.18
C ILE A 425 13.76 -25.64 -6.61
N PRO A 426 12.83 -25.22 -7.50
CA PRO A 426 12.80 -25.67 -8.88
C PRO A 426 14.09 -25.41 -9.65
N ALA A 427 14.43 -26.32 -10.57
CA ALA A 427 15.66 -26.24 -11.35
C ALA A 427 15.53 -25.41 -12.64
N ASP A 428 14.31 -25.21 -13.17
CA ASP A 428 14.16 -24.63 -14.51
C ASP A 428 14.48 -23.14 -14.54
N HIS A 429 14.99 -22.72 -15.70
CA HIS A 429 15.34 -21.34 -15.97
C HIS A 429 14.13 -20.56 -16.52
N TYR A 430 14.00 -19.29 -16.14
CA TYR A 430 13.02 -18.36 -16.71
C TYR A 430 11.55 -18.68 -16.46
N VAL A 431 11.25 -19.28 -15.30
CA VAL A 431 9.89 -19.59 -14.85
C VAL A 431 9.62 -18.91 -13.50
N LEU A 432 8.44 -18.32 -13.36
CA LEU A 432 7.97 -17.70 -12.14
C LEU A 432 7.09 -18.70 -11.37
N TYR A 433 7.66 -19.35 -10.36
CA TYR A 433 7.00 -20.45 -9.64
C TYR A 433 6.09 -19.95 -8.53
N HIS A 434 5.05 -20.71 -8.20
CA HIS A 434 4.40 -20.57 -6.89
C HIS A 434 5.38 -21.01 -5.80
N VAL A 435 5.38 -20.30 -4.67
CA VAL A 435 6.20 -20.69 -3.52
C VAL A 435 5.33 -20.80 -2.29
N ASP A 436 5.59 -21.85 -1.50
CA ASP A 436 4.94 -22.04 -0.21
C ASP A 436 5.47 -21.00 0.80
N GLU A 437 4.55 -20.46 1.60
CA GLU A 437 4.86 -19.51 2.65
C GLU A 437 5.81 -20.10 3.71
N LYS A 438 5.70 -21.40 4.02
CA LYS A 438 6.60 -22.09 4.94
C LYS A 438 8.04 -22.08 4.43
N LEU A 439 8.25 -22.25 3.13
CA LEU A 439 9.59 -22.24 2.54
C LEU A 439 10.19 -20.83 2.60
N THR A 440 9.39 -19.82 2.26
CA THR A 440 9.82 -18.41 2.33
C THR A 440 10.15 -18.03 3.78
N GLY A 441 9.26 -18.34 4.72
CA GLY A 441 9.45 -18.05 6.15
C GLY A 441 10.65 -18.77 6.75
N LYS A 442 10.98 -19.99 6.30
CA LYS A 442 12.18 -20.74 6.72
C LYS A 442 13.46 -19.95 6.45
N TYR A 443 13.61 -19.37 5.24
CA TYR A 443 14.81 -18.65 4.87
C TYR A 443 14.83 -17.21 5.41
N GLU A 444 13.68 -16.54 5.47
CA GLU A 444 13.57 -15.23 6.15
C GLU A 444 13.96 -15.32 7.63
N ALA A 445 13.56 -16.39 8.33
CA ALA A 445 13.93 -16.61 9.73
C ALA A 445 15.43 -16.85 9.93
N LYS A 446 16.12 -17.48 8.97
CA LYS A 446 17.57 -17.69 9.03
C LYS A 446 18.36 -16.38 9.01
N ILE A 447 17.85 -15.35 8.35
CA ILE A 447 18.50 -14.01 8.31
C ILE A 447 18.53 -13.40 9.72
N LYS A 448 17.49 -13.64 10.53
CA LYS A 448 17.30 -13.04 11.86
C LYS A 448 17.65 -13.97 13.02
N GLN A 449 18.29 -15.11 12.74
CA GLN A 449 18.58 -16.11 13.77
C GLN A 449 19.65 -15.57 14.75
N PRO A 450 19.41 -15.59 16.07
CA PRO A 450 20.41 -15.18 17.05
C PRO A 450 21.58 -16.17 17.10
N PHE A 451 22.65 -15.79 17.80
CA PHE A 451 23.76 -16.68 18.07
C PHE A 451 23.28 -18.03 18.64
N SER A 452 23.77 -19.13 18.07
CA SER A 452 23.47 -20.49 18.52
C SER A 452 24.74 -21.32 18.56
N PHE A 453 25.25 -21.60 19.76
CA PHE A 453 26.42 -22.46 19.94
C PHE A 453 26.20 -23.87 19.36
N GLY A 454 24.98 -24.40 19.48
CA GLY A 454 24.62 -25.73 18.96
C GLY A 454 24.62 -25.85 17.43
N SER A 455 24.73 -24.73 16.69
CA SER A 455 24.92 -24.74 15.23
C SER A 455 26.37 -25.00 14.81
N GLY A 456 27.31 -24.99 15.76
CA GLY A 456 28.73 -25.23 15.52
C GLY A 456 29.06 -26.70 15.25
N SER A 457 30.17 -26.93 14.54
CA SER A 457 30.75 -28.26 14.35
C SER A 457 31.84 -28.51 15.40
N MET A 458 31.87 -29.70 16.00
CA MET A 458 33.00 -30.16 16.83
C MET A 458 34.19 -30.60 15.96
N GLU A 459 33.93 -30.98 14.71
CA GLU A 459 34.97 -31.43 13.78
C GLU A 459 35.47 -30.26 12.92
N ALA A 460 36.79 -30.13 12.82
CA ALA A 460 37.46 -29.24 11.89
C ALA A 460 37.53 -29.91 10.50
N ASP A 461 36.42 -29.92 9.76
CA ASP A 461 36.40 -30.43 8.39
C ASP A 461 37.07 -29.43 7.43
N LEU A 462 38.41 -29.33 7.53
CA LEU A 462 39.27 -28.40 6.77
C LEU A 462 39.29 -28.68 5.26
N LYS A 463 38.71 -29.81 4.81
CA LYS A 463 38.61 -30.17 3.39
C LYS A 463 37.46 -29.47 2.67
N LYS A 464 36.46 -28.96 3.40
CA LYS A 464 35.39 -28.15 2.82
C LYS A 464 35.83 -26.68 2.77
N ARG A 465 35.73 -26.04 1.60
CA ARG A 465 35.88 -24.59 1.48
C ARG A 465 34.91 -23.92 2.47
N GLY A 466 35.39 -22.87 3.16
CA GLY A 466 34.59 -22.15 4.14
C GLY A 466 33.23 -21.75 3.58
N LYS A 467 32.16 -21.99 4.34
CA LYS A 467 30.77 -21.74 3.90
C LYS A 467 30.43 -20.25 3.70
N ARG A 468 31.28 -19.34 4.16
CA ARG A 468 31.05 -17.89 4.02
C ARG A 468 31.36 -17.45 2.59
N LYS A 469 30.32 -17.05 1.86
CA LYS A 469 30.46 -16.27 0.63
C LYS A 469 29.84 -14.90 0.84
N SER A 470 30.68 -13.86 0.82
CA SER A 470 30.24 -12.48 0.65
C SER A 470 30.32 -12.11 -0.83
N TYR A 471 29.59 -11.08 -1.23
CA TYR A 471 29.85 -10.39 -2.49
C TYR A 471 31.18 -9.62 -2.37
N THR A 472 31.95 -9.56 -3.45
CA THR A 472 33.14 -8.72 -3.58
C THR A 472 32.75 -7.45 -4.32
N THR A 473 32.86 -6.29 -3.70
CA THR A 473 32.31 -5.01 -4.20
C THR A 473 33.37 -3.90 -4.35
N GLU A 474 34.65 -4.25 -4.39
CA GLU A 474 35.77 -3.32 -4.10
C GLU A 474 35.80 -2.03 -4.94
N ARG A 475 35.63 -2.10 -6.26
CA ARG A 475 35.96 -0.97 -7.17
C ARG A 475 34.93 0.17 -7.23
N GLU A 476 33.65 -0.11 -6.98
CA GLU A 476 32.58 0.91 -7.04
C GLU A 476 32.38 1.63 -5.73
N MET A 477 32.59 0.89 -4.64
CA MET A 477 32.64 1.48 -3.30
C MET A 477 33.72 2.55 -3.24
N GLU A 478 34.83 2.40 -3.96
CA GLU A 478 35.89 3.42 -4.03
C GLU A 478 35.41 4.73 -4.69
N PHE A 479 34.65 4.68 -5.78
CA PHE A 479 34.10 5.89 -6.41
C PHE A 479 33.05 6.58 -5.53
N ARG A 480 32.10 5.80 -4.97
CA ARG A 480 31.06 6.33 -4.07
C ARG A 480 31.68 6.95 -2.81
N HIS A 481 32.69 6.28 -2.26
CA HIS A 481 33.43 6.76 -1.09
C HIS A 481 34.12 8.10 -1.39
N ASN A 482 34.81 8.21 -2.54
CA ASN A 482 35.46 9.46 -2.93
C ASN A 482 34.49 10.63 -3.11
N ASP A 483 33.35 10.43 -3.78
CA ASP A 483 32.31 11.48 -3.95
C ASP A 483 31.73 11.91 -2.60
N LEU A 484 31.38 10.95 -1.74
CA LEU A 484 30.85 11.21 -0.41
C LEU A 484 31.88 11.94 0.48
N GLN A 485 33.15 11.55 0.40
CA GLN A 485 34.27 12.18 1.11
C GLN A 485 34.47 13.64 0.68
N GLU A 486 34.49 13.90 -0.63
CA GLU A 486 34.62 15.26 -1.17
C GLU A 486 33.48 16.17 -0.70
N LYS A 487 32.23 15.71 -0.87
CA LYS A 487 31.04 16.49 -0.50
C LYS A 487 30.96 16.73 1.00
N LEU A 488 31.24 15.72 1.81
CA LEU A 488 31.26 15.87 3.26
C LEU A 488 32.38 16.81 3.71
N LEU A 489 33.57 16.72 3.12
CA LEU A 489 34.68 17.62 3.43
C LEU A 489 34.29 19.08 3.18
N LEU A 490 33.74 19.38 2.01
CA LEU A 490 33.31 20.73 1.66
C LEU A 490 32.20 21.23 2.60
N PHE A 491 31.24 20.37 2.92
CA PHE A 491 30.16 20.68 3.86
C PHE A 491 30.69 21.03 5.26
N LEU A 492 31.58 20.19 5.81
CA LEU A 492 32.15 20.42 7.14
C LEU A 492 33.04 21.68 7.17
N GLN A 493 33.85 21.91 6.13
CA GLN A 493 34.67 23.12 6.01
C GLN A 493 33.82 24.38 5.99
N ASP A 494 32.68 24.36 5.29
CA ASP A 494 31.74 25.48 5.29
C ASP A 494 31.02 25.62 6.65
N GLN A 495 30.55 24.52 7.23
CA GLN A 495 29.82 24.52 8.51
C GLN A 495 30.68 25.13 9.63
N TYR A 496 31.97 24.77 9.70
CA TYR A 496 32.89 25.25 10.73
C TYR A 496 33.71 26.46 10.28
N LYS A 497 33.45 26.99 9.07
CA LYS A 497 34.12 28.17 8.49
C LYS A 497 35.66 28.09 8.55
N SER A 498 36.22 26.88 8.40
CA SER A 498 37.66 26.63 8.47
C SER A 498 38.08 25.46 7.59
N LYS A 499 38.97 25.74 6.62
CA LYS A 499 39.65 24.72 5.81
C LYS A 499 40.86 24.13 6.52
N GLU A 500 41.43 24.86 7.47
CA GLU A 500 42.63 24.44 8.19
C GLU A 500 42.29 23.44 9.31
N ASP A 501 41.09 23.54 9.88
CA ASP A 501 40.63 22.66 10.95
C ASP A 501 39.89 21.43 10.46
N VAL A 502 39.56 21.33 9.17
CA VAL A 502 38.91 20.14 8.58
C VAL A 502 39.72 19.66 7.38
N LYS A 503 40.36 18.49 7.53
CA LYS A 503 41.25 17.89 6.53
C LYS A 503 40.82 16.47 6.21
N ARG A 504 41.04 16.05 4.97
CA ARG A 504 40.89 14.64 4.55
C ARG A 504 42.21 13.90 4.61
N GLU A 505 42.15 12.57 4.72
CA GLU A 505 43.28 11.67 4.52
C GLU A 505 44.47 11.91 5.48
N CYS A 506 44.18 12.32 6.73
CA CYS A 506 45.19 12.53 7.75
C CYS A 506 45.84 11.19 8.14
N THR A 507 47.18 11.17 8.23
CA THR A 507 47.94 9.96 8.59
C THR A 507 47.68 9.56 10.05
N ALA A 508 47.41 8.27 10.26
CA ALA A 508 47.34 7.60 11.54
C ALA A 508 48.51 6.60 11.71
N TYR A 509 48.54 5.87 12.83
CA TYR A 509 49.56 4.86 13.07
C TYR A 509 49.62 3.83 11.93
N GLY A 510 50.81 3.32 11.62
CA GLY A 510 50.99 2.24 10.64
C GLY A 510 50.84 2.65 9.18
N GLY A 511 50.74 3.96 8.89
CA GLY A 511 50.52 4.47 7.54
C GLY A 511 49.06 4.46 7.10
N CYS A 512 48.14 4.12 8.00
CA CYS A 512 46.70 4.26 7.78
C CYS A 512 46.31 5.74 7.58
N ARG A 513 45.16 5.97 6.95
CA ARG A 513 44.61 7.31 6.74
C ARG A 513 43.17 7.37 7.20
N ILE A 514 42.85 8.46 7.89
CA ILE A 514 41.50 8.76 8.37
C ILE A 514 40.80 9.57 7.27
N ASP A 515 39.59 9.15 6.87
CA ASP A 515 38.87 9.78 5.76
C ASP A 515 38.75 11.29 5.93
N ILE A 516 38.18 11.74 7.06
CA ILE A 516 38.16 13.15 7.45
C ILE A 516 38.51 13.30 8.93
N THR A 517 39.35 14.28 9.24
CA THR A 517 39.69 14.69 10.60
C THR A 517 39.31 16.15 10.80
N ARG A 518 38.60 16.44 11.89
CA ARG A 518 38.33 17.80 12.35
C ARG A 518 39.10 18.08 13.63
N LYS A 519 39.79 19.21 13.70
CA LYS A 519 40.39 19.74 14.92
C LYS A 519 39.36 20.52 15.74
N THR A 520 39.38 20.34 17.06
CA THR A 520 38.60 21.11 18.02
C THR A 520 39.54 21.80 19.01
N ASP A 521 38.99 22.60 19.93
CA ASP A 521 39.77 23.24 20.99
C ASP A 521 40.40 22.22 21.94
N THR A 522 39.80 21.03 22.05
CA THR A 522 40.16 20.00 23.03
C THR A 522 40.78 18.73 22.43
N GLY A 523 40.74 18.57 21.11
CA GLY A 523 41.33 17.41 20.45
C GLY A 523 40.92 17.29 18.98
N TYR A 524 40.51 16.07 18.60
CA TYR A 524 40.16 15.74 17.22
C TYR A 524 38.88 14.91 17.16
N ILE A 525 38.11 15.12 16.09
CA ILE A 525 37.01 14.26 15.69
C ILE A 525 37.40 13.51 14.42
N PHE A 526 37.26 12.19 14.45
CA PHE A 526 37.50 11.33 13.30
C PHE A 526 36.17 10.97 12.65
N TYR A 527 36.12 11.10 11.33
CA TYR A 527 35.01 10.67 10.50
C TYR A 527 35.50 9.54 9.60
N GLU A 528 34.81 8.40 9.64
CA GLU A 528 35.05 7.26 8.77
C GLU A 528 33.85 7.04 7.86
N ILE A 529 34.07 6.94 6.56
CA ILE A 529 33.03 6.92 5.53
C ILE A 529 32.84 5.50 5.00
N LYS A 530 31.58 5.09 4.86
CA LYS A 530 31.19 3.78 4.34
C LYS A 530 29.94 3.89 3.46
N THR A 531 30.01 3.32 2.26
CA THR A 531 28.97 3.44 1.22
C THR A 531 28.30 2.10 0.89
N TYR A 532 28.25 1.18 1.85
CA TYR A 532 27.55 -0.09 1.66
C TYR A 532 26.03 0.11 1.73
N ASN A 533 25.28 -0.57 0.87
CA ASN A 533 23.80 -0.54 0.88
C ASN A 533 23.22 -1.01 2.22
N ASN A 534 23.88 -1.98 2.87
CA ASN A 534 23.50 -2.44 4.20
C ASN A 534 24.34 -1.73 5.27
N LEU A 535 23.67 -0.90 6.08
CA LEU A 535 24.29 -0.08 7.13
C LEU A 535 24.97 -0.92 8.24
N LEU A 536 24.51 -2.14 8.52
CA LEU A 536 25.19 -3.03 9.46
C LEU A 536 26.59 -3.43 8.96
N THR A 537 26.79 -3.52 7.63
CA THR A 537 28.13 -3.71 7.02
C THR A 537 29.02 -2.51 7.29
N SER A 538 28.50 -1.31 7.04
CA SER A 538 29.20 -0.05 7.28
C SER A 538 29.63 0.05 8.73
N ILE A 539 28.74 -0.30 9.68
CA ILE A 539 29.06 -0.35 11.11
C ILE A 539 30.14 -1.38 11.40
N ARG A 540 29.98 -2.61 10.92
CA ARG A 540 30.93 -3.72 11.17
C ARG A 540 32.35 -3.36 10.74
N LEU A 541 32.51 -2.73 9.58
CA LEU A 541 33.82 -2.42 9.02
C LEU A 541 34.37 -1.09 9.56
N GLY A 542 33.55 -0.04 9.59
CA GLY A 542 34.01 1.29 9.98
C GLY A 542 34.32 1.44 11.46
N ILE A 543 33.62 0.74 12.35
CA ILE A 543 33.90 0.84 13.79
C ILE A 543 35.28 0.27 14.13
N GLY A 544 35.71 -0.80 13.45
CA GLY A 544 37.04 -1.39 13.66
C GLY A 544 38.16 -0.41 13.30
N GLN A 545 38.01 0.26 12.15
CA GLN A 545 38.95 1.29 11.69
C GLN A 545 39.00 2.49 12.63
N LEU A 546 37.84 3.01 13.04
CA LEU A 546 37.76 4.11 14.00
C LEU A 546 38.42 3.76 15.34
N LEU A 547 38.19 2.56 15.86
CA LEU A 547 38.82 2.08 17.09
C LEU A 547 40.34 1.95 16.92
N GLU A 548 40.81 1.46 15.78
CA GLU A 548 42.24 1.37 15.48
C GLU A 548 42.90 2.75 15.41
N TYR A 549 42.31 3.69 14.66
CA TYR A 549 42.81 5.07 14.55
C TYR A 549 42.83 5.78 15.90
N ASN A 550 41.81 5.53 16.72
CA ASN A 550 41.67 6.20 17.99
C ASN A 550 42.55 5.60 19.08
N LEU A 551 42.74 4.27 19.15
CA LEU A 551 43.32 3.60 20.33
C LEU A 551 44.71 2.99 20.12
N PHE A 552 45.08 2.64 18.88
CA PHE A 552 46.33 1.93 18.60
C PHE A 552 47.52 2.90 18.48
N PRO A 553 48.73 2.59 19.01
CA PRO A 553 49.10 1.36 19.72
C PRO A 553 48.77 1.35 21.21
N GLN A 554 48.44 2.50 21.83
CA GLN A 554 48.05 2.64 23.25
C GLN A 554 47.75 4.11 23.63
N ALA A 555 47.08 4.86 22.76
CA ALA A 555 46.77 6.28 22.99
C ALA A 555 45.36 6.58 22.51
N GLN A 556 44.63 7.50 23.16
CA GLN A 556 43.33 7.98 22.66
C GLN A 556 43.54 9.27 21.86
N GLN A 557 43.46 9.17 20.54
CA GLN A 557 43.78 10.27 19.61
C GLN A 557 42.59 11.21 19.35
N ALA A 558 41.37 10.71 19.45
CA ALA A 558 40.15 11.45 19.18
C ALA A 558 39.23 11.54 20.39
N GLU A 559 38.58 12.69 20.55
CA GLU A 559 37.53 12.91 21.54
C GLU A 559 36.17 12.39 21.06
N GLN A 560 36.00 12.23 19.74
CA GLN A 560 34.80 11.66 19.13
C GLN A 560 35.14 10.90 17.84
N MET A 561 34.45 9.78 17.63
CA MET A 561 34.51 8.96 16.43
C MET A 561 33.14 8.96 15.77
N ILE A 562 33.08 9.26 14.48
CA ILE A 562 31.83 9.35 13.73
C ILE A 562 31.90 8.42 12.53
N LEU A 563 31.00 7.46 12.47
CA LEU A 563 30.77 6.68 11.26
C LEU A 563 29.78 7.43 10.36
N VAL A 564 30.15 7.66 9.11
CA VAL A 564 29.34 8.36 8.12
C VAL A 564 28.89 7.38 7.02
N SER A 565 27.62 7.42 6.66
CA SER A 565 27.09 6.73 5.48
C SER A 565 25.97 7.54 4.82
N ASP A 566 25.64 7.18 3.59
CA ASP A 566 24.52 7.71 2.81
C ASP A 566 23.20 6.96 3.06
N GLN A 567 23.19 6.02 4.01
CA GLN A 567 22.02 5.21 4.35
C GLN A 567 21.27 5.73 5.59
N ALA A 568 19.94 5.68 5.59
CA ALA A 568 19.16 5.98 6.78
C ALA A 568 19.18 4.81 7.79
N ALA A 569 19.28 5.10 9.08
CA ALA A 569 19.20 4.08 10.12
C ALA A 569 17.74 3.69 10.44
N THR A 570 17.42 2.41 10.27
CA THR A 570 16.18 1.78 10.75
C THR A 570 16.17 1.74 12.28
N GLN A 571 14.98 1.63 12.91
CA GLN A 571 14.88 1.61 14.37
C GLN A 571 15.76 0.54 15.03
N GLU A 572 15.82 -0.67 14.45
CA GLU A 572 16.68 -1.76 14.93
C GLU A 572 18.17 -1.36 14.91
N ILE A 573 18.63 -0.70 13.84
CA ILE A 573 20.01 -0.21 13.75
C ILE A 573 20.26 0.94 14.73
N ARG A 574 19.27 1.83 14.95
CA ARG A 574 19.37 2.88 15.98
C ARG A 574 19.60 2.28 17.36
N ASP A 575 18.79 1.28 17.72
CA ASP A 575 18.88 0.59 19.01
C ASP A 575 20.25 -0.12 19.16
N TYR A 576 20.75 -0.72 18.08
CA TYR A 576 22.09 -1.32 18.05
C TYR A 576 23.22 -0.30 18.25
N ILE A 577 23.15 0.85 17.56
CA ILE A 577 24.15 1.94 17.72
C ILE A 577 24.13 2.48 19.15
N LEU A 578 22.95 2.72 19.74
CA LEU A 578 22.83 3.16 21.12
C LEU A 578 23.40 2.13 22.11
N HIS A 579 23.15 0.84 21.86
CA HIS A 579 23.76 -0.24 22.63
C HIS A 579 25.30 -0.20 22.53
N LEU A 580 25.87 -0.07 21.32
CA LEU A 580 27.31 0.05 21.10
C LEU A 580 27.91 1.25 21.84
N LYS A 581 27.27 2.43 21.76
CA LYS A 581 27.69 3.65 22.48
C LYS A 581 27.78 3.40 23.99
N SER A 582 26.75 2.76 24.56
CA SER A 582 26.74 2.43 25.99
C SER A 582 27.81 1.40 26.39
N PHE A 583 28.11 0.45 25.50
CA PHE A 583 28.99 -0.67 25.78
C PHE A 583 30.48 -0.30 25.66
N ILE A 584 30.85 0.39 24.57
CA ILE A 584 32.25 0.74 24.27
C ILE A 584 32.75 1.86 25.19
N LYS A 585 31.85 2.70 25.74
CA LYS A 585 32.18 3.84 26.60
C LYS A 585 33.16 4.83 25.95
N LEU A 586 33.15 4.89 24.63
CA LEU A 586 33.82 5.92 23.84
C LEU A 586 32.75 6.77 23.15
N ASN A 587 33.06 8.02 22.86
CA ASN A 587 32.15 8.92 22.16
C ASN A 587 32.09 8.53 20.68
N PHE A 588 31.24 7.55 20.36
CA PHE A 588 30.95 7.07 19.02
C PHE A 588 29.60 7.63 18.57
N SER A 589 29.47 8.07 17.32
CA SER A 589 28.18 8.46 16.75
C SER A 589 28.04 7.97 15.32
N TYR A 590 26.79 7.83 14.87
CA TYR A 590 26.49 7.55 13.47
C TYR A 590 25.88 8.78 12.81
N MET A 591 26.38 9.14 11.63
CA MET A 591 25.92 10.27 10.84
C MET A 591 25.40 9.81 9.47
N HIS A 592 24.14 10.11 9.19
CA HIS A 592 23.56 9.96 7.86
C HIS A 592 23.73 11.27 7.09
N PHE A 593 24.57 11.26 6.06
CA PHE A 593 24.83 12.41 5.19
C PHE A 593 24.25 12.16 3.79
N ASP A 594 23.47 13.11 3.28
CA ASP A 594 22.89 13.04 1.94
C ASP A 594 23.82 13.78 0.95
N PRO A 595 24.50 13.07 0.03
CA PRO A 595 25.42 13.67 -0.93
C PRO A 595 24.72 14.42 -2.08
N LYS A 596 23.40 14.29 -2.26
CA LYS A 596 22.65 15.08 -3.26
C LYS A 596 22.19 16.41 -2.67
N LEU A 597 21.74 16.39 -1.42
CA LEU A 597 21.30 17.58 -0.70
C LEU A 597 22.45 18.29 0.03
N CYS A 598 23.65 17.69 0.06
CA CYS A 598 24.83 18.16 0.77
C CYS A 598 24.52 18.55 2.22
N LYS A 599 23.85 17.67 2.98
CA LYS A 599 23.45 17.96 4.36
C LYS A 599 23.43 16.71 5.23
N ILE A 600 23.56 16.93 6.54
CA ILE A 600 23.31 15.91 7.56
C ILE A 600 21.80 15.74 7.72
N ILE A 601 21.31 14.51 7.55
CA ILE A 601 19.90 14.15 7.72
C ILE A 601 19.61 13.78 9.17
N SER A 602 20.50 13.02 9.79
CA SER A 602 20.38 12.62 11.20
C SER A 602 21.72 12.20 11.77
N GLU A 603 21.88 12.39 13.07
CA GLU A 603 23.00 11.89 13.87
C GLU A 603 22.45 11.13 15.09
N ILE A 604 23.09 10.02 15.49
CA ILE A 604 22.66 9.13 16.58
C ILE A 604 23.74 9.02 17.64
#